data_AF-J4K715-F1
#
_entry.id   AF-J4K715-F1
#
_cell.length_a   1.000
_cell.length_b   1.000
_cell.length_c   1.000
_cell.angle_alpha   90.00
_cell.angle_beta   90.00
_cell.angle_gamma   90.00
#
_symmetry.space_group_name_H-M   'P 1'
#
loop_
_entity.id
_entity.type
_entity.pdbx_description
1 polymer ?
#
loop_
_entity_poly.entity_id
_entity_poly.type
_entity_poly.pdbx_seq_one_letter_code
_entity_poly.pdbx_strand_id
1 'polypeptide(L)'
;MKGEKYFKRIELKYLINSSQQKYLLDEMKSYMKEDEFGKSLVNSLYFDTPDFYLIRNSLQKPAYKEKLRIRSYGRANHETKVFIELKKKYKSVVYKRRIKLSEKEAMDYTGVFDDIFEKYAKGVQLLNVKTTDMGSMFRMTYNLKLKDIKKEKEFVDELRCRNGNMEIFLSRQEMSSEL
;
A
#
# COMPACT_ATOMS: atom_id res chain seq x y z
N MET A 1 11.43 28.16 -33.63
CA MET A 1 11.03 26.73 -33.60
C MET A 1 11.02 26.27 -32.15
N LYS A 2 9.84 25.92 -31.60
CA LYS A 2 9.70 25.36 -30.24
C LYS A 2 10.19 23.90 -30.27
N GLY A 3 11.44 23.67 -29.89
CA GLY A 3 11.99 22.32 -29.77
C GLY A 3 11.27 21.54 -28.68
N GLU A 4 10.66 20.41 -29.04
CA GLU A 4 10.06 19.50 -28.09
C GLU A 4 11.13 18.95 -27.15
N LYS A 5 10.97 19.19 -25.84
CA LYS A 5 11.89 18.77 -24.77
C LYS A 5 11.74 17.27 -24.49
N TYR A 6 12.18 16.41 -25.42
CA TYR A 6 12.23 14.98 -25.16
C TYR A 6 13.51 14.61 -24.40
N PHE A 7 13.37 14.30 -23.11
CA PHE A 7 14.46 13.79 -22.28
C PHE A 7 14.49 12.26 -22.30
N LYS A 8 15.60 11.67 -22.74
CA LYS A 8 15.84 10.22 -22.69
C LYS A 8 16.69 9.88 -21.47
N ARG A 9 16.08 9.22 -20.47
CA ARG A 9 16.81 8.71 -19.30
C ARG A 9 17.32 7.29 -19.57
N ILE A 10 18.62 7.07 -19.35
CA ILE A 10 19.24 5.74 -19.30
C ILE A 10 19.59 5.45 -17.84
N GLU A 11 19.28 4.25 -17.34
CA GLU A 11 19.57 3.84 -15.97
C GLU A 11 20.39 2.54 -16.01
N LEU A 12 21.64 2.61 -15.54
CA LEU A 12 22.59 1.49 -15.45
C LEU A 12 22.77 1.10 -13.98
N LYS A 13 22.85 -0.19 -13.68
CA LYS A 13 22.99 -0.71 -12.32
C LYS A 13 24.11 -1.73 -12.26
N TYR A 14 25.01 -1.54 -11.31
CA TYR A 14 26.17 -2.38 -11.09
C TYR A 14 26.15 -2.86 -9.65
N LEU A 15 26.50 -4.13 -9.44
CA LEU A 15 26.87 -4.62 -8.13
C LEU A 15 28.33 -4.26 -7.91
N ILE A 16 28.63 -3.53 -6.85
CA ILE A 16 29.99 -3.08 -6.51
C ILE A 16 30.30 -3.40 -5.05
N ASN A 17 31.58 -3.57 -4.74
CA ASN A 17 32.06 -3.71 -3.36
C ASN A 17 32.42 -2.33 -2.75
N SER A 18 32.69 -2.32 -1.44
CA SER A 18 32.97 -1.09 -0.69
C SER A 18 34.21 -0.34 -1.21
N SER A 19 35.24 -1.04 -1.67
CA SER A 19 36.45 -0.44 -2.22
C SER A 19 36.18 0.28 -3.55
N GLN A 20 35.42 -0.36 -4.44
CA GLN A 20 34.97 0.22 -5.71
C GLN A 20 34.06 1.44 -5.48
N GLN A 21 33.15 1.35 -4.51
CA GLN A 21 32.29 2.48 -4.16
C GLN A 21 33.10 3.70 -3.72
N LYS A 22 34.09 3.51 -2.84
CA LYS A 22 34.97 4.59 -2.37
C LYS A 22 35.70 5.25 -3.54
N TYR A 23 36.34 4.44 -4.39
CA TYR A 23 37.05 4.92 -5.58
C TYR A 23 36.13 5.74 -6.51
N LEU A 24 34.94 5.21 -6.83
CA LEU A 24 33.99 5.89 -7.71
C LEU A 24 33.52 7.22 -7.12
N LEU A 25 33.19 7.26 -5.83
CA LEU A 25 32.75 8.49 -5.17
C LEU A 25 33.84 9.56 -5.15
N ASP A 26 35.10 9.17 -4.96
CA ASP A 26 36.22 10.10 -4.98
C ASP A 26 36.46 10.68 -6.38
N GLU A 27 36.42 9.85 -7.43
CA GLU A 27 36.54 10.33 -8.82
C GLU A 27 35.34 11.21 -9.24
N MET A 28 34.12 10.84 -8.85
CA MET A 28 32.90 11.55 -9.23
C MET A 28 32.87 12.99 -8.68
N LYS A 29 33.50 13.29 -7.55
CA LYS A 29 33.54 14.65 -6.95
C LYS A 29 34.06 15.71 -7.93
N SER A 30 34.95 15.33 -8.84
CA SER A 30 35.52 16.24 -9.85
C SER A 30 34.53 16.59 -10.98
N TYR A 31 33.49 15.77 -11.17
CA TYR A 31 32.55 15.90 -12.28
C TYR A 31 31.14 16.27 -11.85
N MET A 32 30.78 16.06 -10.57
CA MET A 32 29.43 16.32 -10.07
C MET A 32 29.41 16.82 -8.63
N LYS A 33 28.39 17.63 -8.34
CA LYS A 33 28.07 18.10 -6.99
C LYS A 33 27.10 17.14 -6.31
N GLU A 34 27.29 16.94 -5.02
CA GLU A 34 26.37 16.14 -4.20
C GLU A 34 24.96 16.78 -4.20
N ASP A 35 23.94 15.94 -4.35
CA ASP A 35 22.54 16.34 -4.28
C ASP A 35 22.14 16.60 -2.82
N GLU A 36 21.42 17.69 -2.57
CA GLU A 36 20.97 18.09 -1.22
C GLU A 36 20.12 17.00 -0.54
N PHE A 37 19.36 16.23 -1.31
CA PHE A 37 18.52 15.14 -0.83
C PHE A 37 19.20 13.77 -0.96
N GLY A 38 20.46 13.72 -1.35
CA GLY A 38 21.22 12.48 -1.61
C GLY A 38 21.32 11.55 -0.40
N LYS A 39 21.31 12.10 0.82
CA LYS A 39 21.34 11.35 2.10
C LYS A 39 19.96 11.21 2.74
N SER A 40 18.95 10.88 1.93
CA SER A 40 17.60 10.61 2.45
C SER A 40 17.43 9.13 2.80
N LEU A 41 16.92 8.83 4.01
CA LEU A 41 16.41 7.50 4.32
C LEU A 41 15.15 7.25 3.49
N VAL A 42 15.18 6.32 2.54
CA VAL A 42 14.01 5.99 1.71
C VAL A 42 13.42 4.68 2.17
N ASN A 43 12.24 4.74 2.79
CA ASN A 43 11.48 3.55 3.18
C ASN A 43 10.39 3.29 2.14
N SER A 44 10.13 2.03 1.80
CA SER A 44 9.07 1.66 0.84
C SER A 44 8.40 0.36 1.26
N LEU A 45 7.11 0.44 1.61
CA LEU A 45 6.23 -0.70 1.86
C LEU A 45 5.55 -1.10 0.55
N TYR A 46 5.78 -2.31 0.07
CA TYR A 46 5.15 -2.83 -1.14
C TYR A 46 3.89 -3.60 -0.78
N PHE A 47 2.84 -3.39 -1.58
CA PHE A 47 1.58 -4.10 -1.45
C PHE A 47 1.54 -5.24 -2.48
N ASP A 48 1.01 -6.37 -2.05
CA ASP A 48 0.78 -7.56 -2.88
C ASP A 48 -0.63 -8.10 -2.62
N THR A 49 -1.01 -9.11 -3.39
CA THR A 49 -2.22 -9.89 -3.12
C THR A 49 -1.90 -10.96 -2.06
N PRO A 50 -2.92 -11.52 -1.37
CA PRO A 50 -2.72 -12.59 -0.38
C PRO A 50 -1.99 -13.82 -0.91
N ASP A 51 -2.09 -14.09 -2.22
CA ASP A 51 -1.43 -15.20 -2.90
C ASP A 51 -0.10 -14.79 -3.58
N PHE A 52 0.47 -13.64 -3.23
CA PHE A 52 1.73 -13.10 -3.76
C PHE A 52 1.75 -13.03 -5.29
N TYR A 53 0.61 -12.73 -5.91
CA TYR A 53 0.47 -12.74 -7.36
C TYR A 53 1.35 -11.67 -8.01
N LEU A 54 1.42 -10.44 -7.46
CA LEU A 54 2.15 -9.34 -8.09
C LEU A 54 3.65 -9.61 -8.13
N ILE A 55 4.24 -10.14 -7.05
CA ILE A 55 5.65 -10.52 -7.05
C ILE A 55 5.92 -11.71 -7.98
N ARG A 56 5.12 -12.78 -7.92
CA ARG A 56 5.29 -13.96 -8.79
C ARG A 56 5.19 -13.59 -10.26
N ASN A 57 4.14 -12.85 -10.63
CA ASN A 57 3.96 -12.31 -11.97
C ASN A 57 5.14 -11.40 -12.35
N SER A 58 5.60 -10.49 -11.47
CA SER A 58 6.75 -9.63 -11.76
C SER A 58 8.04 -10.41 -12.06
N LEU A 59 8.27 -11.55 -11.38
CA LEU A 59 9.43 -12.42 -11.56
C LEU A 59 9.40 -13.15 -12.92
N GLN A 60 8.22 -13.46 -13.45
CA GLN A 60 8.05 -14.01 -14.80
C GLN A 60 8.39 -13.00 -15.92
N LYS A 61 8.65 -11.73 -15.58
CA LYS A 61 8.97 -10.64 -16.51
C LYS A 61 7.95 -10.48 -17.66
N PRO A 62 6.63 -10.47 -17.37
CA PRO A 62 5.59 -10.25 -18.36
C PRO A 62 5.73 -8.86 -19.02
N ALA A 63 5.11 -8.72 -20.19
CA ALA A 63 5.06 -7.45 -20.89
C ALA A 63 4.38 -6.35 -20.06
N TYR A 64 3.41 -6.71 -19.23
CA TYR A 64 2.70 -5.83 -18.30
C TYR A 64 2.96 -6.22 -16.85
N LYS A 65 3.33 -5.26 -16.01
CA LYS A 65 3.38 -5.45 -14.55
C LYS A 65 3.20 -4.17 -13.77
N GLU A 66 2.71 -4.30 -12.55
CA GLU A 66 2.45 -3.20 -11.64
C GLU A 66 3.14 -3.40 -10.29
N LYS A 67 3.45 -2.29 -9.62
CA LYS A 67 3.91 -2.27 -8.23
C LYS A 67 3.24 -1.11 -7.52
N LEU A 68 2.43 -1.43 -6.51
CA LEU A 68 1.89 -0.47 -5.57
C LEU A 68 2.81 -0.40 -4.35
N ARG A 69 3.10 0.80 -3.88
CA ARG A 69 3.90 0.99 -2.67
C ARG A 69 3.53 2.27 -1.94
N ILE A 70 3.69 2.26 -0.62
CA ILE A 70 3.76 3.48 0.19
C ILE A 70 5.24 3.79 0.43
N ARG A 71 5.63 5.04 0.22
CA ARG A 71 7.01 5.50 0.38
C ARG A 71 7.07 6.68 1.34
N SER A 72 7.99 6.61 2.29
CA SER A 72 8.35 7.74 3.14
C SER A 72 9.82 8.10 2.96
N TYR A 73 10.13 9.37 3.23
CA TYR A 73 11.49 9.87 3.37
C TYR A 73 11.70 10.16 4.86
N GLY A 74 12.68 9.51 5.48
CA GLY A 74 12.82 9.47 6.93
C GLY A 74 11.95 8.41 7.59
N ARG A 75 12.05 8.34 8.93
CA ARG A 75 11.17 7.49 9.74
C ARG A 75 9.79 8.15 9.80
N ALA A 76 8.76 7.45 9.34
CA ALA A 76 7.39 7.99 9.33
C ALA A 76 6.73 7.86 10.70
N ASN A 77 5.95 8.88 11.05
CA ASN A 77 4.91 8.87 12.08
C ASN A 77 3.55 9.19 11.42
N HIS A 78 2.44 9.13 12.18
CA HIS A 78 1.08 9.32 11.66
C HIS A 78 0.84 10.66 10.92
N GLU A 79 1.59 11.71 11.25
CA GLU A 79 1.45 13.02 10.61
C GLU A 79 2.39 13.20 9.41
N THR A 80 3.41 12.34 9.29
CA THR A 80 4.43 12.41 8.25
C THR A 80 3.78 12.28 6.89
N LYS A 81 4.10 13.19 5.96
CA LYS A 81 3.63 13.06 4.58
C LYS A 81 4.36 11.93 3.86
N VAL A 82 3.58 10.95 3.41
CA VAL A 82 4.03 9.79 2.63
C VAL A 82 3.50 9.87 1.20
N PHE A 83 4.05 9.03 0.33
CA PHE A 83 3.63 8.91 -1.06
C PHE A 83 3.05 7.52 -1.31
N ILE A 84 1.78 7.45 -1.71
CA ILE A 84 1.25 6.23 -2.33
C ILE A 84 1.65 6.29 -3.81
N GLU A 85 2.40 5.31 -4.27
CA GLU A 85 2.98 5.26 -5.61
C GLU A 85 2.54 4.01 -6.36
N LEU A 86 2.02 4.19 -7.58
CA LEU A 86 1.74 3.12 -8.53
C LEU A 86 2.73 3.20 -9.69
N LYS A 87 3.50 2.13 -9.87
CA LYS A 87 4.41 1.96 -11.01
C LYS A 87 3.85 0.90 -11.95
N LYS A 88 3.45 1.30 -13.16
CA LYS A 88 3.09 0.38 -14.25
C LYS A 88 4.26 0.25 -15.22
N LYS A 89 4.49 -0.94 -15.74
CA LYS A 89 5.44 -1.19 -16.83
C LYS A 89 4.72 -1.97 -17.93
N TYR A 90 4.64 -1.39 -19.13
CA TYR A 90 4.08 -2.05 -20.31
C TYR A 90 5.08 -1.98 -21.45
N LYS A 91 5.46 -3.13 -22.04
CA LYS A 91 6.41 -3.23 -23.16
C LYS A 91 7.64 -2.32 -22.98
N SER A 92 8.29 -2.44 -21.81
CA SER A 92 9.44 -1.62 -21.40
C SER A 92 9.19 -0.14 -21.06
N VAL A 93 8.04 0.42 -21.41
CA VAL A 93 7.64 1.77 -21.00
C VAL A 93 7.16 1.77 -19.55
N VAL A 94 7.64 2.71 -18.74
CA VAL A 94 7.30 2.82 -17.31
C VAL A 94 6.46 4.07 -17.08
N TYR A 95 5.29 3.87 -16.47
CA TYR A 95 4.42 4.94 -16.00
C TYR A 95 4.44 4.97 -14.47
N LYS A 96 4.56 6.15 -13.89
CA LYS A 96 4.56 6.35 -12.43
C LYS A 96 3.51 7.39 -12.08
N ARG A 97 2.67 7.07 -11.10
CA ARG A 97 1.70 7.99 -10.51
C ARG A 97 1.90 7.95 -9.00
N ARG A 98 1.74 9.10 -8.35
CA ARG A 98 1.80 9.17 -6.90
C ARG A 98 0.89 10.25 -6.35
N ILE A 99 0.38 10.02 -5.15
CA ILE A 99 -0.37 10.99 -4.36
C ILE A 99 0.36 11.21 -3.03
N LYS A 100 0.30 12.43 -2.50
CA LYS A 100 0.94 12.81 -1.23
C LYS A 100 -0.14 13.04 -0.18
N LEU A 101 -0.06 12.31 0.93
CA LEU A 101 -0.99 12.38 2.05
C LEU A 101 -0.25 12.06 3.35
N SER A 102 -0.87 12.29 4.51
CA SER A 102 -0.28 11.85 5.79
C SER A 102 -0.21 10.33 5.85
N GLU A 103 0.69 9.79 6.67
CA GLU A 103 0.80 8.36 6.91
C GLU A 103 -0.52 7.80 7.45
N LYS A 104 -1.16 8.53 8.37
CA LYS A 104 -2.50 8.18 8.86
C LYS A 104 -3.49 8.03 7.72
N GLU A 105 -3.66 9.05 6.88
CA GLU A 105 -4.56 9.00 5.72
C GLU A 105 -4.20 7.87 4.74
N ALA A 106 -2.90 7.57 4.58
CA ALA A 106 -2.44 6.55 3.64
C ALA A 106 -2.70 5.13 4.15
N MET A 107 -2.84 5.00 5.46
CA MET A 107 -3.14 3.76 6.18
C MET A 107 -4.59 3.74 6.68
N ASP A 108 -5.38 4.78 6.36
CA ASP A 108 -6.74 4.98 6.88
C ASP A 108 -7.70 3.99 6.21
N TYR A 109 -7.79 2.79 6.80
CA TYR A 109 -8.82 1.81 6.53
C TYR A 109 -10.12 2.15 7.27
N THR A 110 -10.10 3.12 8.19
CA THR A 110 -11.27 3.52 8.97
C THR A 110 -12.25 4.24 8.04
N GLY A 111 -13.51 3.83 8.05
CA GLY A 111 -14.53 4.37 7.16
C GLY A 111 -14.76 3.62 5.85
N VAL A 112 -13.92 2.64 5.50
CA VAL A 112 -14.02 1.90 4.23
C VAL A 112 -15.34 1.15 4.06
N PHE A 113 -16.00 0.82 5.17
CA PHE A 113 -17.25 0.08 5.22
C PHE A 113 -18.39 0.89 5.85
N ASP A 114 -18.20 2.17 6.15
CA ASP A 114 -19.20 2.96 6.88
C ASP A 114 -20.50 3.09 6.09
N ASP A 115 -20.43 3.23 4.76
CA ASP A 115 -21.60 3.26 3.87
C ASP A 115 -22.42 1.96 3.97
N ILE A 116 -21.73 0.82 4.00
CA ILE A 116 -22.36 -0.50 4.14
C ILE A 116 -22.90 -0.67 5.57
N PHE A 117 -22.15 -0.26 6.58
CA PHE A 117 -22.59 -0.35 7.97
C PHE A 117 -23.79 0.54 8.25
N GLU A 118 -23.84 1.76 7.71
CA GLU A 118 -25.00 2.65 7.82
C GLU A 118 -26.24 2.02 7.18
N LYS A 119 -26.08 1.25 6.09
CA LYS A 119 -27.20 0.55 5.44
C LYS A 119 -27.73 -0.61 6.29
N TYR A 120 -26.86 -1.41 6.91
CA TYR A 120 -27.24 -2.69 7.53
C TYR A 120 -27.14 -2.77 9.05
N ALA A 121 -26.43 -1.87 9.73
CA ALA A 121 -26.15 -1.93 11.17
C ALA A 121 -26.70 -0.70 11.93
N LYS A 122 -27.13 -0.93 13.18
CA LYS A 122 -27.67 0.08 14.11
C LYS A 122 -26.67 0.49 15.21
N GLY A 123 -25.55 -0.21 15.29
CA GLY A 123 -24.46 0.08 16.20
C GLY A 123 -23.24 -0.67 15.69
N VAL A 124 -22.12 0.04 15.58
CA VAL A 124 -20.85 -0.48 15.06
C VAL A 124 -19.77 -0.01 16.00
N GLN A 125 -18.97 -0.95 16.49
CA GLN A 125 -17.85 -0.67 17.35
C GLN A 125 -16.66 -1.45 16.83
N LEU A 126 -15.61 -0.74 16.42
CA LEU A 126 -14.33 -1.37 16.12
C LEU A 126 -13.68 -1.80 17.44
N LEU A 127 -13.53 -3.11 17.64
CA LEU A 127 -12.95 -3.68 18.87
C LEU A 127 -11.43 -3.74 18.80
N ASN A 128 -10.88 -4.16 17.66
CA ASN A 128 -9.44 -4.40 17.51
C ASN A 128 -9.03 -4.26 16.05
N VAL A 129 -7.81 -3.78 15.82
CA VAL A 129 -7.11 -3.86 14.55
C VAL A 129 -5.76 -4.49 14.79
N LYS A 130 -5.49 -5.58 14.07
CA LYS A 130 -4.18 -6.22 14.06
C LYS A 130 -3.68 -6.36 12.64
N THR A 131 -2.38 -6.21 12.46
CA THR A 131 -1.73 -6.58 11.21
C THR A 131 -1.62 -8.09 11.13
N THR A 132 -1.81 -8.63 9.92
CA THR A 132 -1.66 -10.05 9.60
C THR A 132 -0.87 -10.20 8.31
N ASP A 133 -0.45 -11.43 8.01
CA ASP A 133 0.27 -11.75 6.78
C ASP A 133 1.53 -10.88 6.59
N MET A 134 2.42 -10.95 7.59
CA MET A 134 3.68 -10.20 7.64
C MET A 134 3.52 -8.66 7.54
N GLY A 135 2.38 -8.13 7.97
CA GLY A 135 2.12 -6.70 7.97
C GLY A 135 1.48 -6.15 6.70
N SER A 136 1.11 -7.02 5.76
CA SER A 136 0.50 -6.62 4.49
C SER A 136 -1.03 -6.44 4.57
N MET A 137 -1.69 -7.05 5.56
CA MET A 137 -3.14 -6.99 5.73
C MET A 137 -3.54 -6.48 7.10
N PHE A 138 -4.62 -5.70 7.16
CA PHE A 138 -5.29 -5.34 8.40
C PHE A 138 -6.44 -6.30 8.66
N ARG A 139 -6.42 -6.98 9.80
CA ARG A 139 -7.57 -7.70 10.33
C ARG A 139 -8.28 -6.80 11.33
N MET A 140 -9.49 -6.40 10.96
CA MET A 140 -10.35 -5.56 11.77
C MET A 140 -11.46 -6.40 12.38
N THR A 141 -11.63 -6.30 13.69
CA THR A 141 -12.71 -6.99 14.42
C THR A 141 -13.74 -5.96 14.84
N TYR A 142 -14.97 -6.11 14.37
CA TYR A 142 -16.09 -5.25 14.72
C TYR A 142 -17.09 -5.99 15.60
N ASN A 143 -17.64 -5.28 16.58
CA ASN A 143 -18.91 -5.63 17.18
C ASN A 143 -19.99 -4.80 16.48
N LEU A 144 -21.03 -5.45 15.96
CA LEU A 144 -22.10 -4.74 15.27
C LEU A 144 -23.46 -5.39 15.52
N LYS A 145 -24.50 -4.56 15.48
CA LYS A 145 -25.89 -5.00 15.59
C LYS A 145 -26.61 -4.76 14.27
N LEU A 146 -26.99 -5.83 13.59
CA LEU A 146 -27.75 -5.73 12.33
C LEU A 146 -29.14 -5.12 12.56
N LYS A 147 -29.58 -4.30 11.59
CA LYS A 147 -30.92 -3.72 11.51
C LYS A 147 -31.99 -4.78 11.26
N ASP A 148 -31.67 -5.72 10.36
CA ASP A 148 -32.53 -6.83 9.96
C ASP A 148 -31.66 -8.08 9.76
N ILE A 149 -31.92 -9.12 10.55
CA ILE A 149 -31.19 -10.39 10.52
C ILE A 149 -31.42 -11.11 9.18
N LYS A 150 -32.57 -10.92 8.52
CA LYS A 150 -32.85 -11.57 7.22
C LYS A 150 -31.94 -11.05 6.10
N LYS A 151 -31.34 -9.88 6.27
CA LYS A 151 -30.40 -9.27 5.32
C LYS A 151 -28.92 -9.59 5.60
N GLU A 152 -28.64 -10.49 6.54
CA GLU A 152 -27.27 -10.90 6.89
C GLU A 152 -26.47 -11.32 5.64
N LYS A 153 -27.06 -12.12 4.76
CA LYS A 153 -26.39 -12.55 3.51
C LYS A 153 -26.03 -11.39 2.60
N GLU A 154 -26.97 -10.47 2.36
CA GLU A 154 -26.78 -9.30 1.48
C GLU A 154 -25.68 -8.38 2.04
N PHE A 155 -25.69 -8.16 3.36
CA PHE A 155 -24.66 -7.42 4.07
C PHE A 155 -23.25 -8.03 3.87
N VAL A 156 -23.12 -9.35 4.04
CA VAL A 156 -21.85 -10.04 3.86
C VAL A 156 -21.38 -9.99 2.42
N ASP A 157 -22.29 -10.15 1.46
CA ASP A 157 -21.95 -10.10 0.04
C ASP A 157 -21.45 -8.70 -0.38
N GLU A 158 -22.04 -7.62 0.13
CA GLU A 158 -21.55 -6.25 -0.11
C GLU A 158 -20.17 -6.01 0.53
N LEU A 159 -19.97 -6.48 1.78
CA LEU A 159 -18.66 -6.42 2.41
C LEU A 159 -17.62 -7.20 1.62
N ARG A 160 -17.96 -8.40 1.12
CA ARG A 160 -17.06 -9.21 0.27
C ARG A 160 -16.73 -8.50 -1.04
N CYS A 161 -17.70 -7.91 -1.71
CA CYS A 161 -17.47 -7.18 -2.95
C CYS A 161 -16.51 -5.99 -2.73
N ARG A 162 -16.68 -5.24 -1.64
CA ARG A 162 -15.79 -4.13 -1.26
C ARG A 162 -14.40 -4.62 -0.85
N ASN A 163 -14.35 -5.73 -0.12
CA ASN A 163 -13.13 -6.34 0.44
C ASN A 163 -12.41 -7.27 -0.56
N GLY A 164 -12.71 -7.20 -1.86
CA GLY A 164 -12.04 -8.02 -2.89
C GLY A 164 -12.23 -9.52 -2.72
N ASN A 165 -13.34 -9.94 -2.13
CA ASN A 165 -13.71 -11.32 -1.79
C ASN A 165 -12.74 -12.02 -0.82
N MET A 166 -12.00 -11.25 -0.02
CA MET A 166 -11.21 -11.80 1.08
C MET A 166 -12.11 -12.36 2.19
N GLU A 167 -11.56 -13.27 2.99
CA GLU A 167 -12.30 -14.02 4.01
C GLU A 167 -12.89 -13.09 5.09
N ILE A 168 -14.19 -13.25 5.33
CA ILE A 168 -14.93 -12.54 6.40
C ILE A 168 -15.44 -13.59 7.37
N PHE A 169 -15.07 -13.43 8.64
CA PHE A 169 -15.56 -14.27 9.73
C PHE A 169 -16.68 -13.54 10.47
N LEU A 170 -17.84 -14.19 10.59
CA LEU A 170 -18.92 -13.76 11.48
C LEU A 170 -19.10 -14.77 12.58
N SER A 171 -19.06 -14.29 13.82
CA SER A 171 -19.44 -15.06 15.00
C SER A 171 -20.60 -14.36 15.69
N ARG A 172 -21.58 -15.14 16.15
CA ARG A 172 -22.62 -14.62 17.04
C ARG A 172 -22.07 -14.63 18.46
N GLN A 173 -22.08 -13.49 19.14
CA GLN A 173 -21.89 -13.46 20.58
C GLN A 173 -23.21 -13.87 21.23
N GLU A 174 -23.19 -14.97 22.00
CA GLU A 174 -24.28 -15.23 22.93
C GLU A 174 -24.23 -14.16 24.02
N MET A 175 -25.32 -13.42 24.16
CA MET A 175 -25.49 -12.53 25.30
C MET A 175 -25.72 -13.42 26.52
N SER A 176 -24.69 -13.67 27.32
CA SER A 176 -24.87 -14.24 28.66
C SER A 176 -25.76 -13.27 29.43
N SER A 177 -27.03 -13.65 29.60
CA SER A 177 -27.96 -12.96 30.46
C SER A 177 -27.60 -13.35 31.89
N GLU A 178 -26.59 -12.70 32.46
CA GLU A 178 -26.36 -12.77 33.90
C GLU A 178 -27.50 -12.00 34.57
N LEU A 179 -28.37 -12.77 35.25
CA LEU A 179 -29.33 -12.34 36.26
C LEU A 179 -28.61 -11.81 37.50
#